data_AF-Q8ZQ88-F1
#
_entry.id   AF-Q8ZQ88-F1
#
_cell.length_a   1.000
_cell.length_b   1.000
_cell.length_c   1.000
_cell.angle_alpha   90.00
_cell.angle_beta   90.00
_cell.angle_gamma   90.00
#
_symmetry.space_group_name_H-M   'P 1'
#
loop_
_entity.id
_entity.type
_entity.pdbx_description
1 polymer ?
#
loop_
_entity_poly.entity_id
_entity_poly.type
_entity_poly.pdbx_seq_one_letter_code
_entity_poly.pdbx_strand_id
1 'polypeptide(L)'
;MFLKKETFTRGDASVALFELSGLQRIEYLEFIQKRTAKYDTDMDGTTEADKRVAYMQMALEINAWLVSRSLLNGDSSQDADTLYQSVQAKWSYEALDAGAESVLMLSGLSADKKDNASDSGNESEDMTPEKS
;
A
#
# COMPACT_ATOMS: atom_id res chain seq x y z
N MET A 1 9.90 -14.19 15.92
CA MET A 1 9.11 -13.62 14.81
C MET A 1 9.81 -13.94 13.49
N PHE A 2 9.05 -14.26 12.44
CA PHE A 2 9.57 -14.69 11.12
C PHE A 2 9.38 -13.67 9.99
N LEU A 3 8.82 -12.50 10.31
CA LEU A 3 8.57 -11.44 9.34
C LEU A 3 9.89 -10.74 8.98
N LYS A 4 10.07 -10.45 7.68
CA LYS A 4 11.09 -9.52 7.18
C LYS A 4 10.93 -8.16 7.83
N LYS A 5 12.04 -7.45 7.96
CA LYS A 5 12.06 -6.07 8.46
C LYS A 5 13.23 -5.30 7.88
N GLU A 6 13.11 -3.99 7.89
CA GLU A 6 14.21 -3.06 7.62
C GLU A 6 14.19 -1.89 8.60
N THR A 7 15.33 -1.20 8.68
CA THR A 7 15.40 0.07 9.42
C THR A 7 15.03 1.20 8.49
N PHE A 8 13.96 1.91 8.82
CA PHE A 8 13.50 3.09 8.12
C PHE A 8 13.97 4.34 8.87
N THR A 9 14.60 5.28 8.15
CA THR A 9 15.22 6.47 8.74
C THR A 9 14.72 7.73 8.06
N ARG A 10 14.34 8.73 8.85
CA ARG A 10 13.93 10.07 8.41
C ARG A 10 14.57 11.12 9.30
N GLY A 11 15.52 11.88 8.75
CA GLY A 11 16.29 12.82 9.55
C GLY A 11 17.09 12.11 10.64
N ASP A 12 16.86 12.48 11.89
CA ASP A 12 17.48 11.91 13.10
C ASP A 12 16.66 10.78 13.74
N ALA A 13 15.47 10.49 13.22
CA ALA A 13 14.60 9.43 13.71
C ALA A 13 14.74 8.16 12.88
N SER A 14 14.77 7.01 13.55
CA SER A 14 14.73 5.69 12.91
C SER A 14 13.72 4.78 13.61
N VAL A 15 13.10 3.91 12.82
CA VAL A 15 12.16 2.89 13.31
C VAL A 15 12.32 1.61 12.51
N ALA A 16 11.99 0.46 13.11
CA ALA A 16 11.93 -0.79 12.38
C ALA A 16 10.55 -0.94 11.70
N LEU A 17 10.54 -1.07 10.38
CA LEU A 17 9.36 -1.45 9.61
C LEU A 17 9.45 -2.94 9.26
N PHE A 18 8.35 -3.64 9.44
CA PHE A 18 8.16 -5.05 9.17
C PHE A 18 7.27 -5.25 7.94
N GLU A 19 7.43 -6.38 7.25
CA GLU A 19 6.39 -6.82 6.31
C GLU A 19 5.06 -7.07 7.05
N LEU A 20 3.96 -7.02 6.32
CA LEU A 20 2.67 -7.47 6.82
C LEU A 20 2.71 -8.97 7.10
N SER A 21 1.91 -9.45 8.06
CA SER A 21 1.62 -10.87 8.21
C SER A 21 0.69 -11.36 7.08
N GLY A 22 0.49 -12.68 6.97
CA GLY A 22 -0.45 -13.24 5.99
C GLY A 22 -1.87 -12.69 6.17
N LEU A 23 -2.35 -12.60 7.41
CA LEU A 23 -3.66 -12.05 7.73
C LEU A 23 -3.75 -10.55 7.39
N GLN A 24 -2.74 -9.77 7.79
CA GLN A 24 -2.71 -8.32 7.52
C GLN A 24 -2.69 -8.01 6.01
N ARG A 25 -2.15 -8.89 5.16
CA ARG A 25 -2.27 -8.70 3.70
C ARG A 25 -3.72 -8.76 3.22
N ILE A 26 -4.52 -9.68 3.75
CA ILE A 26 -5.95 -9.76 3.42
C ILE A 26 -6.69 -8.55 3.97
N GLU A 27 -6.43 -8.19 5.23
CA GLU A 27 -7.02 -6.99 5.85
C GLU A 27 -6.67 -5.72 5.07
N TYR A 28 -5.45 -5.61 4.53
CA TYR A 28 -5.03 -4.49 3.69
C TYR A 28 -5.86 -4.39 2.41
N LEU A 29 -6.04 -5.51 1.71
CA LEU A 29 -6.82 -5.57 0.47
C LEU A 29 -8.28 -5.17 0.74
N GLU A 30 -8.88 -5.69 1.82
CA GLU A 30 -10.22 -5.28 2.25
C GLU A 30 -10.28 -3.79 2.62
N PHE A 31 -9.25 -3.27 3.28
CA PHE A 31 -9.18 -1.87 3.68
C PHE A 31 -9.15 -0.95 2.47
N ILE A 32 -8.29 -1.23 1.49
CA ILE A 32 -8.24 -0.48 0.23
C ILE A 32 -9.60 -0.54 -0.47
N GLN A 33 -10.17 -1.74 -0.64
CA GLN A 33 -11.44 -1.91 -1.33
C GLN A 33 -12.57 -1.09 -0.68
N LYS A 34 -12.65 -1.09 0.67
CA LYS A 34 -13.65 -0.29 1.40
C LYS A 34 -13.42 1.21 1.20
N ARG A 35 -12.16 1.66 1.16
CA ARG A 35 -11.81 3.08 0.98
C ARG A 35 -12.08 3.57 -0.44
N THR A 36 -11.73 2.78 -1.45
CA THR A 36 -11.99 3.13 -2.85
C THR A 36 -13.49 3.14 -3.15
N ALA A 37 -14.24 2.13 -2.70
CA ALA A 37 -15.69 2.09 -2.87
C ALA A 37 -16.39 3.30 -2.19
N LYS A 38 -15.91 3.69 -1.00
CA LYS A 38 -16.40 4.89 -0.32
C LYS A 38 -16.08 6.15 -1.12
N TYR A 39 -14.85 6.29 -1.61
CA TYR A 39 -14.46 7.42 -2.44
C TYR A 39 -15.34 7.52 -3.70
N ASP A 40 -15.52 6.42 -4.43
CA ASP A 40 -16.32 6.40 -5.65
C ASP A 40 -17.78 6.78 -5.39
N THR A 41 -18.36 6.29 -4.29
CA THR A 41 -19.74 6.58 -3.90
C THR A 41 -19.92 8.04 -3.47
N ASP A 42 -19.04 8.53 -2.60
CA ASP A 42 -19.18 9.87 -2.00
C ASP A 42 -18.83 10.98 -2.99
N MET A 43 -17.94 10.69 -3.94
CA MET A 43 -17.40 11.70 -4.86
C MET A 43 -18.13 11.78 -6.20
N ASP A 44 -19.13 10.92 -6.44
CA ASP A 44 -19.98 11.03 -7.63
C ASP A 44 -20.72 12.38 -7.66
N GLY A 45 -20.67 13.06 -8.80
CA GLY A 45 -21.25 14.40 -8.97
C GLY A 45 -20.60 15.54 -8.17
N THR A 46 -19.54 15.29 -7.38
CA THR A 46 -18.82 16.33 -6.62
C THR A 46 -17.86 17.14 -7.49
N THR A 47 -17.37 18.28 -6.96
CA THR A 47 -16.42 19.11 -7.69
C THR A 47 -15.04 18.47 -7.77
N GLU A 48 -14.26 18.81 -8.80
CA GLU A 48 -12.88 18.33 -8.94
C GLU A 48 -11.96 18.78 -7.79
N ALA A 49 -12.28 19.89 -7.12
CA ALA A 49 -11.53 20.33 -5.95
C ALA A 49 -11.79 19.41 -4.75
N ASP A 50 -13.05 19.05 -4.51
CA ASP A 50 -13.44 18.14 -3.43
C ASP A 50 -12.84 16.74 -3.66
N LYS A 51 -12.90 16.25 -4.90
CA LYS A 51 -12.26 14.98 -5.30
C LYS A 51 -10.78 14.95 -4.97
N ARG A 52 -10.04 16.03 -5.27
CA ARG A 52 -8.61 16.10 -4.94
C ARG A 52 -8.35 16.01 -3.44
N VAL A 53 -9.13 16.72 -2.64
CA VAL A 53 -8.98 16.67 -1.17
C VAL A 53 -9.31 15.28 -0.64
N ALA A 54 -10.42 14.69 -1.08
CA ALA A 54 -10.83 13.35 -0.68
C ALA A 54 -9.81 12.28 -1.11
N TYR A 55 -9.21 12.42 -2.29
CA TYR A 55 -8.18 11.51 -2.77
C TYR A 55 -6.93 11.59 -1.90
N MET A 56 -6.47 12.80 -1.55
CA MET A 56 -5.32 12.99 -0.65
C MET A 56 -5.60 12.43 0.75
N GLN A 57 -6.83 12.56 1.24
CA GLN A 57 -7.23 11.95 2.51
C GLN A 57 -7.21 10.42 2.42
N MET A 58 -7.80 9.84 1.38
CA MET A 58 -7.78 8.39 1.15
C MET A 58 -6.35 7.85 1.06
N ALA A 59 -5.47 8.52 0.33
CA ALA A 59 -4.07 8.13 0.21
C ALA A 59 -3.34 8.18 1.56
N LEU A 60 -3.56 9.24 2.37
CA LEU A 60 -3.02 9.33 3.72
C LEU A 60 -3.50 8.18 4.60
N GLU A 61 -4.79 7.87 4.56
CA GLU A 61 -5.39 6.78 5.34
C GLU A 61 -4.80 5.41 4.95
N ILE A 62 -4.65 5.13 3.65
CA ILE A 62 -4.04 3.89 3.16
C ILE A 62 -2.58 3.76 3.62
N ASN A 63 -1.79 4.81 3.44
CA ASN A 63 -0.36 4.79 3.81
C ASN A 63 -0.18 4.68 5.33
N ALA A 64 -0.98 5.41 6.11
CA ALA A 64 -0.96 5.31 7.56
C ALA A 64 -1.38 3.92 8.07
N TRP A 65 -2.31 3.25 7.38
CA TRP A 65 -2.73 1.91 7.74
C TRP A 65 -1.55 0.94 7.61
N LEU A 66 -0.86 0.95 6.46
CA LEU A 66 0.31 0.12 6.20
C LEU A 66 1.40 0.30 7.26
N VAL A 67 1.80 1.55 7.51
CA VAL A 67 2.83 1.88 8.50
C VAL A 67 2.39 1.45 9.89
N SER A 68 1.14 1.69 10.28
CA SER A 68 0.66 1.32 11.63
C SER A 68 0.70 -0.19 11.88
N ARG A 69 0.31 -1.01 10.88
CA ARG A 69 0.33 -2.47 10.98
C ARG A 69 1.74 -3.04 10.94
N SER A 70 2.61 -2.40 10.18
CA SER A 70 4.05 -2.69 10.20
C SER A 70 4.68 -2.44 11.58
N LEU A 71 4.38 -1.30 12.21
CA LEU A 71 4.87 -0.97 13.56
C LEU A 71 4.31 -1.90 14.63
N LEU A 72 3.02 -2.27 14.52
CA LEU A 72 2.36 -3.21 15.43
C LEU A 72 3.05 -4.59 15.44
N ASN A 73 3.65 -5.01 14.31
CA ASN A 73 4.44 -6.25 14.28
C ASN A 73 5.73 -6.14 15.09
N GLY A 74 6.29 -4.95 15.26
CA GLY A 74 7.45 -4.72 16.12
C GLY A 74 7.13 -4.76 17.61
N ASP A 75 5.90 -4.38 17.98
CA ASP A 75 5.40 -4.38 19.35
C ASP A 75 3.89 -4.65 19.37
N SER A 76 3.55 -5.93 19.52
CA SER A 76 2.15 -6.39 19.51
C SER A 76 1.39 -6.09 20.80
N SER A 77 2.02 -5.42 21.78
CA SER A 77 1.33 -4.96 23.00
C SER A 77 0.54 -3.67 22.78
N GLN A 78 0.78 -2.97 21.68
CA GLN A 78 0.09 -1.74 21.32
C GLN A 78 -1.28 -1.99 20.70
N ASP A 79 -2.15 -0.99 20.80
CA ASP A 79 -3.44 -1.00 20.13
C ASP A 79 -3.32 -0.52 18.67
N ALA A 80 -3.96 -1.26 17.78
CA ALA A 80 -3.82 -1.08 16.33
C ALA A 80 -4.44 0.24 15.85
N ASP A 81 -5.54 0.68 16.46
CA ASP A 81 -6.24 1.91 16.09
C ASP A 81 -5.52 3.13 16.68
N THR A 82 -4.99 3.02 17.89
CA THR A 82 -4.16 4.03 18.52
C THR A 82 -2.88 4.28 17.72
N LEU A 83 -2.21 3.21 17.27
CA LEU A 83 -1.04 3.33 16.39
C LEU A 83 -1.40 4.00 15.07
N TYR A 84 -2.52 3.62 14.46
CA TYR A 84 -3.01 4.21 13.22
C TYR A 84 -3.23 5.73 13.37
N GLN A 85 -3.96 6.16 14.39
CA GLN A 85 -4.18 7.58 14.68
C GLN A 85 -2.88 8.33 14.98
N SER A 86 -1.97 7.72 15.75
CA SER A 86 -0.66 8.32 16.05
C SER A 86 0.18 8.50 14.80
N VAL A 87 0.16 7.54 13.88
CA VAL A 87 0.87 7.62 12.60
C VAL A 87 0.30 8.76 11.75
N GLN A 88 -1.03 8.83 11.59
CA GLN A 88 -1.69 9.93 10.87
C GLN A 88 -1.35 11.31 11.44
N ALA A 89 -1.26 11.43 12.77
CA ALA A 89 -1.02 12.70 13.44
C ALA A 89 0.46 13.15 13.43
N LYS A 90 1.41 12.21 13.43
CA LYS A 90 2.83 12.51 13.67
C LYS A 90 3.71 12.36 12.44
N TRP A 91 3.30 11.59 11.45
CA TRP A 91 4.11 11.38 10.24
C TRP A 91 3.71 12.40 9.18
N SER A 92 4.70 13.02 8.55
CA SER A 92 4.45 13.86 7.38
C SER A 92 3.96 13.01 6.20
N TYR A 93 3.29 13.65 5.23
CA TYR A 93 2.87 12.99 3.99
C TYR A 93 4.04 12.25 3.31
N GLU A 94 5.21 12.89 3.21
CA GLU A 94 6.38 12.30 2.58
C GLU A 94 6.96 11.12 3.37
N ALA A 95 6.87 11.16 4.71
CA ALA A 95 7.29 10.05 5.56
C ALA A 95 6.31 8.87 5.46
N LEU A 96 5.01 9.15 5.38
CA LEU A 96 3.98 8.12 5.17
C LEU A 96 4.15 7.43 3.82
N ASP A 97 4.38 8.20 2.75
CA ASP A 97 4.56 7.67 1.41
C ASP A 97 5.77 6.72 1.33
N ALA A 98 6.94 7.19 1.74
CA ALA A 98 8.15 6.38 1.75
C ALA A 98 8.06 5.18 2.72
N GLY A 99 7.43 5.36 3.88
CA GLY A 99 7.22 4.28 4.84
C GLY A 99 6.26 3.21 4.31
N ALA A 100 5.17 3.62 3.65
CA ALA A 100 4.22 2.71 3.04
C ALA A 100 4.84 1.93 1.88
N GLU A 101 5.63 2.60 1.03
CA GLU A 101 6.38 1.95 -0.06
C GLU A 101 7.34 0.87 0.48
N SER A 102 8.08 1.19 1.54
CA SER A 102 8.94 0.23 2.25
C SER A 102 8.15 -1.01 2.72
N VAL A 103 7.00 -0.80 3.37
CA VAL A 103 6.15 -1.90 3.86
C VAL A 103 5.61 -2.74 2.70
N LEU A 104 5.18 -2.12 1.60
CA LEU A 104 4.72 -2.83 0.40
C LEU A 104 5.84 -3.69 -0.21
N MET A 105 7.05 -3.14 -0.29
CA MET A 105 8.22 -3.84 -0.84
C MET A 105 8.61 -5.04 0.04
N LEU A 106 8.71 -4.84 1.36
CA LEU A 106 8.95 -5.91 2.32
C LEU A 106 7.89 -7.01 2.21
N SER A 107 6.63 -6.60 1.98
CA SER A 107 5.47 -7.50 1.91
C SER A 107 5.30 -8.22 0.57
N GLY A 108 6.06 -7.84 -0.46
CA GLY A 108 5.88 -8.35 -1.82
C GLY A 108 4.57 -7.92 -2.47
N LEU A 109 4.08 -6.72 -2.12
CA LEU A 109 2.83 -6.13 -2.62
C LEU A 109 3.06 -4.89 -3.50
N SER A 110 4.29 -4.44 -3.66
CA SER A 110 4.61 -3.41 -4.64
C SER A 110 4.41 -3.97 -6.05
N ALA A 111 3.85 -3.17 -6.96
CA ALA A 111 3.80 -3.54 -8.36
C ALA A 111 5.23 -3.75 -8.86
N ASP A 112 5.57 -5.00 -9.19
CA ASP A 112 6.86 -5.28 -9.78
C ASP A 112 6.95 -4.52 -11.11
N LYS A 113 8.05 -3.79 -11.33
CA LYS A 113 8.33 -3.19 -12.65
C LYS A 113 8.26 -4.24 -13.78
N LYS A 114 8.38 -5.53 -13.46
CA LYS A 114 8.29 -6.64 -14.41
C LYS A 114 6.87 -6.99 -14.85
N ASP A 115 5.84 -6.72 -14.06
CA ASP A 115 4.46 -6.99 -14.50
C ASP A 115 4.08 -6.10 -15.70
N ASN A 116 4.72 -4.94 -15.83
CA ASN A 116 4.57 -4.07 -17.01
C ASN A 116 5.46 -4.47 -18.21
N ALA A 117 6.32 -5.49 -18.09
CA ALA A 117 7.14 -5.97 -19.21
C ALA A 117 6.47 -7.09 -20.03
N SER A 118 5.31 -7.59 -19.61
CA SER A 118 4.64 -8.71 -20.28
C SER A 118 3.83 -8.34 -21.52
N ASP A 119 3.74 -7.06 -21.92
CA ASP A 119 3.00 -6.68 -23.13
C ASP A 119 3.91 -6.41 -24.35
N SER A 120 5.20 -6.73 -24.25
CA SER A 120 6.12 -6.65 -25.38
C SER A 120 6.15 -7.96 -26.16
N GLY A 121 5.11 -8.17 -26.97
CA GLY A 121 5.16 -8.87 -28.25
C GLY A 121 5.83 -10.25 -28.28
N ASN A 122 5.08 -11.29 -27.89
CA ASN A 122 5.30 -12.58 -28.53
C ASN A 122 4.63 -12.51 -29.90
N GLU A 123 5.43 -12.19 -30.92
CA GLU A 123 5.06 -12.29 -32.32
C GLU A 123 4.44 -13.66 -32.56
N SER A 124 3.18 -13.64 -32.98
CA SER A 124 2.41 -14.78 -33.44
C SER A 124 3.25 -15.64 -34.37
N GLU A 125 3.72 -16.79 -33.88
CA GLU A 125 4.25 -17.84 -34.73
C GLU A 125 3.11 -18.28 -35.65
N ASP A 126 3.25 -17.90 -36.92
CA ASP A 126 2.42 -18.28 -38.04
C ASP A 126 2.50 -19.80 -38.26
N MET A 127 1.77 -20.56 -37.44
CA MET A 127 1.51 -21.97 -37.69
C MET A 127 0.46 -22.07 -38.78
N THR A 128 0.90 -21.90 -40.03
CA THR A 128 0.13 -22.22 -41.23
C THR A 128 -0.31 -23.70 -41.16
N PRO A 129 -1.62 -23.99 -41.04
CA PRO A 129 -2.09 -25.36 -41.01
C PRO A 129 -2.22 -25.91 -42.43
N GLU A 130 -1.71 -27.11 -42.63
CA GLU A 130 -1.89 -27.94 -43.82
C GLU A 130 -3.36 -27.92 -44.30
N LYS A 131 -3.57 -27.62 -45.58
CA LYS A 131 -4.78 -28.03 -46.30
C LYS A 131 -4.40 -29.03 -47.37
N SER A 132 -5.06 -30.18 -47.26
CA SER A 132 -5.12 -31.32 -48.17
C SER A 132 -5.46 -30.94 -49.62
#